data_AF-A0A2E0QJU3-F1
#
_entry.id   AF-A0A2E0QJU3-F1
#
_cell.length_a   1.000
_cell.length_b   1.000
_cell.length_c   1.000
_cell.angle_alpha   90.00
_cell.angle_beta   90.00
_cell.angle_gamma   90.00
#
_symmetry.space_group_name_H-M   'P 1'
#
loop_
_entity.id
_entity.type
_entity.pdbx_description
1 polymer ?
#
loop_
_entity_poly.entity_id
_entity_poly.type
_entity_poly.pdbx_seq_one_letter_code
_entity_poly.pdbx_strand_id
1 'polypeptide(L)'
;MGCRYCEMKCPYEAPKYNDNLGIIRKCDMCQSRLEINEAPACVQACPNEAIKIRIVRNEEVLEETNTDEGLVPGTITSQYTKPSSQYINLKKDSNPKPADYGNLKQSASHSPLMLMLTFTQAGVGISLIEFIKWLANSQINQYTLLTGIALCFIGLLSSFLHLGKPSKAWKAFLGWRRSWLSREILIFGLWSVTSLTFLFFTFSGFANKWITISGAISSLLGILGIYSSVMVYADTPRPSWNFKLTCLRFFSTTLGVGIAFSGWFFLAAIPMFISLSIDIIIMAGKNSNCINSGRLMRGPLKNLSVIRISTAIIAIALLAFSTIASAVLFFVSEIFGRSLFFRSSDEPKMPGLINS
;
A
#
# COMPACT_ATOMS: atom_id res chain seq x y z
N MET A 1 2.38 -5.21 -17.17
CA MET A 1 3.02 -4.00 -16.60
C MET A 1 4.14 -4.32 -15.61
N GLY A 2 4.09 -5.41 -14.83
CA GLY A 2 5.20 -5.74 -13.91
C GLY A 2 5.29 -4.80 -12.70
N CYS A 3 4.14 -4.38 -12.15
CA CYS A 3 4.06 -3.43 -11.03
C CYS A 3 4.34 -4.04 -9.64
N ARG A 4 4.64 -5.34 -9.55
CA ARG A 4 4.87 -6.09 -8.29
C ARG A 4 3.69 -6.14 -7.31
N TYR A 5 2.52 -5.59 -7.65
CA TYR A 5 1.32 -5.71 -6.80
C TYR A 5 0.93 -7.16 -6.48
N CYS A 6 1.05 -8.08 -7.45
CA CYS A 6 0.74 -9.49 -7.26
C CYS A 6 1.67 -10.20 -6.26
N GLU A 7 2.90 -9.72 -6.09
CA GLU A 7 3.86 -10.23 -5.11
C GLU A 7 3.39 -9.86 -3.70
N MET A 8 3.05 -8.59 -3.46
CA MET A 8 2.53 -8.11 -2.17
C MET A 8 1.15 -8.70 -1.80
N LYS A 9 0.29 -8.92 -2.80
CA LYS A 9 -1.07 -9.43 -2.63
C LYS A 9 -1.11 -10.92 -2.30
N CYS A 10 -0.13 -11.70 -2.77
CA CYS A 10 -0.09 -13.13 -2.50
C CYS A 10 0.43 -13.40 -1.09
N PRO A 11 -0.34 -14.04 -0.19
CA PRO A 11 0.12 -14.36 1.16
C PRO A 11 1.32 -15.30 1.20
N TYR A 12 1.55 -16.06 0.13
CA TYR A 12 2.66 -17.00 0.03
C TYR A 12 3.87 -16.43 -0.73
N GLU A 13 3.74 -15.19 -1.24
CA GLU A 13 4.72 -14.57 -2.13
C GLU A 13 5.16 -15.47 -3.29
N ALA A 14 4.25 -16.32 -3.77
CA ALA A 14 4.55 -17.29 -4.82
C ALA A 14 4.89 -16.61 -6.17
N PRO A 15 4.24 -15.50 -6.57
CA PRO A 15 4.68 -14.72 -7.72
C PRO A 15 5.99 -14.00 -7.39
N LYS A 16 7.03 -14.21 -8.20
CA LYS A 16 8.33 -13.56 -8.06
C LYS A 16 8.61 -12.63 -9.23
N TYR A 17 9.22 -11.49 -8.94
CA TYR A 17 9.67 -10.57 -9.97
C TYR A 17 10.95 -11.08 -10.64
N ASN A 18 10.97 -11.07 -11.97
CA ASN A 18 12.17 -11.36 -12.76
C ASN A 18 12.75 -10.03 -13.25
N ASP A 19 13.89 -9.63 -12.66
CA ASP A 19 14.53 -8.34 -12.96
C ASP A 19 14.98 -8.23 -14.42
N ASN A 20 15.54 -9.30 -14.99
CA ASN A 20 16.01 -9.32 -16.38
C ASN A 20 14.88 -9.07 -17.39
N LEU A 21 13.67 -9.56 -17.09
CA LEU A 21 12.54 -9.49 -18.02
C LEU A 21 11.53 -8.39 -17.67
N GLY A 22 11.64 -7.76 -16.51
CA GLY A 22 10.70 -6.74 -16.04
C GLY A 22 9.27 -7.27 -15.86
N ILE A 23 9.09 -8.54 -15.50
CA ILE A 23 7.77 -9.18 -15.36
C ILE A 23 7.69 -10.02 -14.09
N ILE A 24 6.47 -10.19 -13.59
CA ILE A 24 6.17 -11.18 -12.56
C ILE A 24 6.04 -12.56 -13.24
N ARG A 25 6.70 -13.56 -12.66
CA ARG A 25 6.54 -14.97 -13.00
C ARG A 25 5.97 -15.71 -11.78
N LYS A 26 5.28 -16.81 -12.04
CA LYS A 26 4.85 -17.76 -11.01
C LYS A 26 5.05 -19.16 -11.56
N CYS A 27 5.11 -20.16 -10.69
CA CYS A 27 5.02 -21.54 -11.11
C CYS A 27 3.71 -21.75 -11.89
N ASP A 28 3.81 -22.34 -13.07
CA ASP A 28 2.71 -22.77 -13.94
C ASP A 28 2.58 -24.30 -13.96
N MET A 29 3.23 -24.97 -13.00
CA MET A 29 3.32 -26.43 -12.89
C MET A 29 3.93 -27.09 -14.14
N CYS A 30 4.83 -26.39 -14.86
CA CYS A 30 5.41 -26.86 -16.11
C CYS A 30 4.32 -27.26 -17.12
N GLN A 31 3.36 -26.36 -17.37
CA GLN A 31 2.20 -26.61 -18.23
C GLN A 31 2.56 -27.32 -19.54
N SER A 32 3.63 -26.88 -20.21
CA SER A 32 4.12 -27.47 -21.47
C SER A 32 4.57 -28.94 -21.37
N ARG A 33 5.07 -29.37 -20.21
CA ARG A 33 5.43 -30.78 -19.95
C ARG A 33 4.18 -31.62 -19.69
N LEU A 34 3.25 -31.07 -18.89
CA LEU A 34 1.98 -31.74 -18.60
C LEU A 34 1.15 -31.97 -19.87
N GLU A 35 1.18 -31.04 -20.83
CA GLU A 35 0.49 -31.16 -22.13
C GLU A 35 0.97 -32.38 -22.96
N ILE A 36 2.18 -32.87 -22.73
CA ILE A 36 2.75 -34.06 -23.39
C ILE A 36 2.86 -35.27 -22.43
N ASN A 37 2.14 -35.25 -21.31
CA ASN A 37 2.19 -36.28 -20.25
C ASN A 37 3.57 -36.49 -19.61
N GLU A 38 4.46 -35.48 -19.68
CA GLU A 38 5.73 -35.48 -18.97
C GLU A 38 5.56 -34.88 -17.56
N ALA A 39 6.23 -35.47 -16.57
CA ALA A 39 6.22 -34.95 -15.21
C ALA A 39 6.88 -33.55 -15.13
N PRO A 40 6.34 -32.63 -14.30
CA PRO A 40 6.97 -31.33 -14.05
C PRO A 40 8.40 -31.51 -13.54
N ALA A 41 9.29 -30.58 -13.91
CA ALA A 41 10.72 -30.72 -13.66
C ALA A 41 11.06 -30.96 -12.18
N CYS A 42 10.36 -30.29 -11.25
CA CYS A 42 10.56 -30.48 -9.81
C CYS A 42 10.09 -31.85 -9.29
N VAL A 43 9.06 -32.44 -9.90
CA VAL A 43 8.57 -33.78 -9.56
C VAL A 43 9.56 -34.83 -10.06
N GLN A 44 9.97 -34.74 -11.32
CA GLN A 44 10.91 -35.67 -11.94
C GLN A 44 12.31 -35.64 -11.28
N ALA A 45 12.76 -34.47 -10.82
CA ALA A 45 14.06 -34.32 -10.18
C ALA A 45 14.10 -34.80 -8.71
N CYS A 46 12.96 -35.09 -8.08
CA CYS A 46 12.93 -35.46 -6.66
C CYS A 46 13.15 -36.98 -6.48
N PRO A 47 14.33 -37.43 -6.00
CA PRO A 47 14.62 -38.87 -5.88
C PRO A 47 13.78 -39.57 -4.80
N ASN A 48 13.29 -38.81 -3.83
CA ASN A 48 12.49 -39.31 -2.71
C ASN A 48 10.97 -39.23 -2.96
N GLU A 49 10.55 -38.77 -4.15
CA GLU A 49 9.14 -38.54 -4.50
C GLU A 49 8.35 -37.66 -3.52
N ALA A 50 9.03 -36.71 -2.87
CA ALA A 50 8.43 -35.83 -1.86
C ALA A 50 7.44 -34.81 -2.47
N ILE A 51 7.48 -34.61 -3.79
CA ILE A 51 6.60 -33.69 -4.52
C ILE A 51 5.80 -34.51 -5.53
N LYS A 52 4.47 -34.40 -5.48
CA LYS A 52 3.56 -35.04 -6.44
C LYS A 52 2.58 -33.99 -6.97
N ILE A 53 2.29 -34.07 -8.27
CA ILE A 53 1.26 -33.26 -8.92
C ILE A 53 0.15 -34.20 -9.35
N ARG A 54 -1.08 -33.86 -9.01
CA ARG A 54 -2.28 -34.63 -9.34
C ARG A 54 -3.33 -33.69 -9.92
N ILE A 55 -4.19 -34.24 -10.75
CA ILE A 55 -5.41 -33.55 -11.19
C ILE A 55 -6.39 -33.59 -10.00
N VAL A 56 -6.97 -32.44 -9.69
CA VAL A 56 -7.98 -32.29 -8.62
C VAL A 56 -9.22 -31.63 -9.20
N ARG A 57 -10.39 -31.97 -8.67
CA ARG A 57 -11.62 -31.22 -8.95
C ARG A 57 -11.70 -30.04 -8.00
N ASN A 58 -12.16 -28.89 -8.49
CA ASN A 58 -12.21 -27.68 -7.67
C ASN A 58 -13.22 -27.83 -6.53
N GLU A 59 -14.32 -28.52 -6.76
CA GLU A 59 -15.37 -28.77 -5.75
C GLU A 59 -14.81 -29.55 -4.57
N GLU A 60 -14.07 -30.64 -4.85
CA GLU A 60 -13.41 -31.46 -3.81
C GLU A 60 -12.44 -30.64 -2.98
N VAL A 61 -11.59 -29.82 -3.62
CA VAL A 61 -10.65 -28.95 -2.91
C VAL A 61 -11.38 -27.99 -1.98
N LEU A 62 -12.50 -27.41 -2.44
CA LEU A 62 -13.27 -26.45 -1.65
C LEU A 62 -13.97 -27.10 -0.45
N GLU A 63 -14.38 -28.37 -0.57
CA GLU A 63 -15.00 -29.15 0.51
C GLU A 63 -13.97 -29.68 1.52
N GLU A 64 -12.81 -30.14 1.05
CA GLU A 64 -11.76 -30.70 1.90
C GLU A 64 -10.88 -29.66 2.59
N THR A 65 -10.86 -28.41 2.11
CA THR A 65 -10.02 -27.35 2.70
C THR A 65 -10.50 -27.02 4.11
N ASN A 66 -9.68 -27.33 5.11
CA ASN A 66 -9.86 -26.80 6.46
C ASN A 66 -9.67 -25.28 6.45
N THR A 67 -10.74 -24.51 6.65
CA THR A 67 -10.71 -23.05 6.60
C THR A 67 -10.12 -22.40 7.84
N ASP A 68 -10.10 -23.11 8.97
CA ASP A 68 -9.68 -22.58 10.27
C ASP A 68 -8.17 -22.67 10.45
N GLU A 69 -7.51 -23.56 9.70
CA GLU A 69 -6.07 -23.74 9.72
C GLU A 69 -5.39 -23.08 8.51
N GLY A 70 -4.14 -22.64 8.72
CA GLY A 70 -3.28 -22.23 7.62
C GLY A 70 -2.77 -23.43 6.83
N LEU A 71 -2.33 -23.19 5.60
CA LEU A 71 -1.74 -24.22 4.73
C LEU A 71 -0.58 -24.96 5.43
N VAL A 72 0.17 -24.21 6.22
CA VAL A 72 1.33 -24.64 7.02
C VAL A 72 1.57 -23.63 8.16
N PRO A 73 2.30 -23.98 9.24
CA PRO A 73 2.50 -23.07 10.37
C PRO A 73 3.09 -21.71 9.96
N GLY A 74 2.52 -20.63 10.50
CA GLY A 74 2.92 -19.25 10.20
C GLY A 74 2.34 -18.66 8.92
N THR A 75 1.61 -19.45 8.13
CA THR A 75 0.80 -18.90 7.03
C THR A 75 -0.56 -18.43 7.53
N ILE A 76 -1.23 -17.64 6.68
CA ILE A 76 -2.59 -17.20 6.96
C ILE A 76 -3.59 -18.36 6.85
N THR A 77 -4.79 -18.17 7.41
CA THR A 77 -5.86 -19.16 7.33
C THR A 77 -6.23 -19.48 5.88
N SER A 78 -6.49 -20.76 5.61
CA SER A 78 -6.81 -21.24 4.27
C SER A 78 -8.15 -20.73 3.75
N GLN A 79 -8.99 -20.12 4.62
CA GLN A 79 -10.18 -19.37 4.22
C GLN A 79 -9.91 -18.33 3.12
N TYR A 80 -8.73 -17.69 3.12
CA TYR A 80 -8.41 -16.62 2.18
C TYR A 80 -8.07 -17.12 0.76
N THR A 81 -7.26 -18.19 0.63
CA THR A 81 -6.82 -18.67 -0.70
C THR A 81 -7.40 -20.00 -1.15
N LYS A 82 -7.96 -20.79 -0.23
CA LYS A 82 -8.44 -22.16 -0.45
C LYS A 82 -7.49 -22.99 -1.33
N PRO A 83 -6.25 -23.22 -0.86
CA PRO A 83 -5.18 -23.76 -1.68
C PRO A 83 -5.43 -25.23 -2.02
N SER A 84 -5.20 -25.62 -3.28
CA SER A 84 -5.19 -27.03 -3.71
C SER A 84 -3.90 -27.77 -3.33
N SER A 85 -2.87 -27.03 -2.94
CA SER A 85 -1.61 -27.60 -2.45
C SER A 85 -1.79 -28.13 -1.03
N GLN A 86 -1.27 -29.32 -0.74
CA GLN A 86 -1.31 -29.93 0.58
C GLN A 86 0.12 -30.24 1.04
N TYR A 87 0.44 -29.93 2.30
CA TYR A 87 1.69 -30.30 2.94
C TYR A 87 1.42 -31.39 3.97
N ILE A 88 1.93 -32.59 3.70
CA ILE A 88 1.69 -33.76 4.56
C ILE A 88 2.80 -33.83 5.60
N ASN A 89 2.46 -33.60 6.87
CA ASN A 89 3.38 -33.82 7.97
C ASN A 89 3.36 -35.29 8.39
N LEU A 90 4.45 -36.01 8.12
CA LEU A 90 4.57 -37.43 8.48
C LEU A 90 4.84 -37.64 9.99
N LYS A 91 5.18 -36.58 10.75
CA LYS A 91 5.42 -36.64 12.21
C LYS A 91 4.25 -35.99 12.97
N LYS A 92 3.40 -36.83 13.58
CA LYS A 92 2.20 -36.41 14.34
C LYS A 92 2.51 -35.54 15.58
N ASP A 93 3.66 -35.71 16.23
CA ASP A 93 4.04 -35.00 17.47
C ASP A 93 4.99 -33.80 17.26
N SER A 94 5.07 -33.27 16.05
CA SER A 94 5.82 -32.03 15.84
C SER A 94 4.89 -30.84 16.11
N ASN A 95 5.36 -29.84 16.88
CA ASN A 95 4.78 -28.49 16.92
C ASN A 95 5.59 -27.61 15.95
N PRO A 96 5.44 -27.80 14.61
CA PRO A 96 6.28 -27.14 13.63
C PRO A 96 6.09 -25.63 13.70
N LYS A 97 7.21 -24.90 13.67
CA LYS A 97 7.26 -23.44 13.60
C LYS A 97 7.84 -23.02 12.24
N PRO A 98 7.65 -21.76 11.82
CA PRO A 98 8.35 -21.23 10.66
C PRO A 98 9.88 -21.28 10.83
N ALA A 99 10.63 -21.55 9.75
CA ALA A 99 12.10 -21.70 9.80
C ALA A 99 12.78 -20.43 10.27
N ASP A 100 12.21 -19.33 9.86
CA ASP A 100 12.65 -17.98 10.08
C ASP A 100 11.82 -17.33 11.20
N TYR A 101 11.18 -18.10 12.09
CA TYR A 101 10.33 -17.57 13.18
C TYR A 101 11.04 -16.45 13.97
N GLY A 102 12.35 -16.59 14.22
CA GLY A 102 13.18 -15.58 14.89
C GLY A 102 13.85 -14.54 13.98
N ASN A 103 13.87 -14.75 12.67
CA ASN A 103 14.54 -13.84 11.73
C ASN A 103 13.58 -12.74 11.27
N LEU A 104 13.97 -11.48 11.53
CA LEU A 104 13.24 -10.31 11.06
C LEU A 104 13.85 -9.86 9.73
N LYS A 105 13.10 -10.04 8.64
CA LYS A 105 13.51 -9.59 7.31
C LYS A 105 12.77 -8.30 6.97
N GLN A 106 13.51 -7.32 6.43
CA GLN A 106 12.90 -6.09 5.93
C GLN A 106 12.28 -6.34 4.57
N SER A 107 11.06 -5.86 4.36
CA SER A 107 10.44 -5.90 3.04
C SER A 107 11.02 -4.82 2.12
N ALA A 108 10.75 -4.94 0.81
CA ALA A 108 11.26 -4.02 -0.19
C ALA A 108 10.74 -2.58 0.04
N SER A 109 11.61 -1.59 -0.20
CA SER A 109 11.27 -0.19 0.09
C SER A 109 10.26 0.44 -0.89
N HIS A 110 10.08 -0.13 -2.08
CA HIS A 110 9.18 0.37 -3.14
C HIS A 110 9.23 1.90 -3.34
N SER A 111 10.43 2.48 -3.50
CA SER A 111 10.66 3.94 -3.45
C SER A 111 9.74 4.78 -4.34
N PRO A 112 9.43 4.41 -5.60
CA PRO A 112 8.49 5.19 -6.40
C PRO A 112 7.05 5.14 -5.88
N LEU A 113 6.60 4.02 -5.28
CA LEU A 113 5.26 3.94 -4.69
C LEU A 113 5.17 4.79 -3.41
N MET A 114 6.24 4.82 -2.62
CA MET A 114 6.35 5.71 -1.45
C MET A 114 6.14 7.17 -1.86
N LEU A 115 6.82 7.63 -2.91
CA LEU A 115 6.64 8.99 -3.44
C LEU A 115 5.22 9.18 -3.97
N MET A 116 4.75 8.29 -4.84
CA MET A 116 3.40 8.34 -5.41
C MET A 116 2.34 8.56 -4.32
N LEU A 117 2.33 7.71 -3.28
CA LEU A 117 1.34 7.82 -2.20
C LEU A 117 1.45 9.13 -1.42
N THR A 118 2.66 9.60 -1.11
CA THR A 118 2.83 10.83 -0.32
C THR A 118 2.39 12.04 -1.13
N PHE A 119 2.78 12.13 -2.40
CA PHE A 119 2.49 13.24 -3.28
C PHE A 119 1.01 13.30 -3.69
N THR A 120 0.37 12.16 -3.98
CA THR A 120 -1.08 12.14 -4.29
C THR A 120 -1.93 12.54 -3.09
N GLN A 121 -1.58 12.06 -1.89
CA GLN A 121 -2.27 12.44 -0.65
C GLN A 121 -2.09 13.92 -0.32
N ALA A 122 -0.86 14.45 -0.45
CA ALA A 122 -0.59 15.88 -0.28
C ALA A 122 -1.39 16.72 -1.27
N GLY A 123 -1.36 16.37 -2.56
CA GLY A 123 -2.02 17.13 -3.61
C GLY A 123 -3.54 17.14 -3.51
N VAL A 124 -4.14 15.96 -3.24
CA VAL A 124 -5.59 15.86 -2.96
C VAL A 124 -5.95 16.62 -1.69
N GLY A 125 -5.14 16.51 -0.63
CA GLY A 125 -5.36 17.22 0.63
C GLY A 125 -5.40 18.73 0.44
N ILE A 126 -4.41 19.29 -0.26
CA ILE A 126 -4.35 20.73 -0.55
C ILE A 126 -5.57 21.17 -1.37
N SER A 127 -5.91 20.44 -2.44
CA SER A 127 -7.08 20.74 -3.27
C SER A 127 -8.40 20.68 -2.49
N LEU A 128 -8.56 19.66 -1.64
CA LEU A 128 -9.73 19.49 -0.78
C LEU A 128 -9.90 20.66 0.18
N ILE A 129 -8.83 21.09 0.87
CA ILE A 129 -8.95 22.17 1.84
C ILE A 129 -9.20 23.52 1.16
N GLU A 130 -8.62 23.78 -0.02
CA GLU A 130 -8.95 24.99 -0.80
C GLU A 130 -10.42 24.98 -1.26
N PHE A 131 -10.98 23.82 -1.60
CA PHE A 131 -12.42 23.71 -1.87
C PHE A 131 -13.28 23.93 -0.61
N ILE A 132 -12.87 23.45 0.57
CA ILE A 132 -13.59 23.74 1.82
C ILE A 132 -13.54 25.23 2.15
N LYS A 133 -12.42 25.92 1.91
CA LYS A 133 -12.33 27.39 2.06
C LYS A 133 -13.26 28.14 1.10
N TRP A 134 -13.37 27.64 -0.14
CA TRP A 134 -14.34 28.15 -1.10
C TRP A 134 -15.77 28.00 -0.57
N LEU A 135 -16.14 26.84 -0.03
CA LEU A 135 -17.47 26.62 0.55
C LEU A 135 -17.74 27.49 1.78
N ALA A 136 -16.72 27.72 2.63
CA ALA A 136 -16.88 28.48 3.86
C ALA A 136 -17.01 29.99 3.60
N ASN A 137 -16.13 30.55 2.77
CA ASN A 137 -15.95 32.00 2.66
C ASN A 137 -15.88 32.51 1.20
N SER A 138 -16.12 31.65 0.20
CA SER A 138 -15.90 31.97 -1.23
C SER A 138 -14.47 32.45 -1.55
N GLN A 139 -13.51 32.09 -0.70
CA GLN A 139 -12.09 32.40 -0.88
C GLN A 139 -11.36 31.16 -1.38
N ILE A 140 -10.54 31.34 -2.42
CA ILE A 140 -9.68 30.29 -2.94
C ILE A 140 -8.32 30.87 -3.30
N ASN A 141 -7.24 30.24 -2.82
CA ASN A 141 -5.90 30.59 -3.25
C ASN A 141 -5.54 29.73 -4.47
N GLN A 142 -5.64 30.33 -5.65
CA GLN A 142 -5.37 29.68 -6.94
C GLN A 142 -3.96 29.08 -7.01
N TYR A 143 -2.96 29.72 -6.39
CA TYR A 143 -1.58 29.22 -6.36
C TYR A 143 -1.46 28.01 -5.45
N THR A 144 -2.08 28.03 -4.27
CA THR A 144 -2.13 26.86 -3.38
C THR A 144 -2.84 25.69 -4.07
N LEU A 145 -3.97 25.94 -4.75
CA LEU A 145 -4.67 24.91 -5.53
C LEU A 145 -3.77 24.34 -6.65
N LEU A 146 -3.09 25.21 -7.40
CA LEU A 146 -2.12 24.80 -8.44
C LEU A 146 -1.01 23.93 -7.84
N THR A 147 -0.44 24.31 -6.69
CA THR A 147 0.60 23.50 -6.03
C THR A 147 0.08 22.11 -5.63
N GLY A 148 -1.14 22.02 -5.10
CA GLY A 148 -1.76 20.73 -4.78
C GLY A 148 -1.93 19.85 -6.01
N ILE A 149 -2.46 20.42 -7.10
CA ILE A 149 -2.62 19.70 -8.36
C ILE A 149 -1.26 19.24 -8.90
N ALA A 150 -0.26 20.14 -8.97
CA ALA A 150 1.08 19.83 -9.44
C ALA A 150 1.74 18.71 -8.62
N LEU A 151 1.64 18.74 -7.29
CA LEU A 151 2.15 17.68 -6.42
C LEU A 151 1.49 16.34 -6.73
N CYS A 152 0.16 16.30 -6.91
CA CYS A 152 -0.52 15.06 -7.26
C CYS A 152 -0.06 14.52 -8.62
N PHE A 153 0.11 15.37 -9.64
CA PHE A 153 0.65 14.97 -10.95
C PHE A 153 2.08 14.43 -10.84
N ILE A 154 2.95 15.04 -10.03
CA ILE A 154 4.28 14.50 -9.73
C ILE A 154 4.17 13.11 -9.10
N GLY A 155 3.25 12.92 -8.16
CA GLY A 155 2.94 11.62 -7.57
C GLY A 155 2.52 10.59 -8.61
N LEU A 156 1.55 10.92 -9.47
CA LEU A 156 1.07 10.02 -10.53
C LEU A 156 2.17 9.67 -11.55
N LEU A 157 3.02 10.64 -11.93
CA LEU A 157 4.15 10.41 -12.83
C LEU A 157 5.19 9.47 -12.20
N SER A 158 5.45 9.60 -10.89
CA SER A 158 6.39 8.71 -10.18
C SER A 158 5.96 7.23 -10.22
N SER A 159 4.66 6.96 -10.41
CA SER A 159 4.15 5.59 -10.55
C SER A 159 4.70 4.86 -11.77
N PHE A 160 5.15 5.55 -12.82
CA PHE A 160 5.73 4.87 -14.00
C PHE A 160 7.12 4.28 -13.72
N LEU A 161 7.85 4.82 -12.73
CA LEU A 161 9.24 4.46 -12.46
C LEU A 161 9.40 3.07 -11.82
N HIS A 162 8.33 2.47 -11.28
CA HIS A 162 8.37 1.11 -10.72
C HIS A 162 7.88 0.02 -11.69
N LEU A 163 7.38 0.39 -12.87
CA LEU A 163 6.81 -0.57 -13.80
C LEU A 163 7.92 -1.28 -14.58
N GLY A 164 7.96 -2.61 -14.50
CA GLY A 164 8.90 -3.40 -15.30
C GLY A 164 8.67 -3.30 -16.82
N LYS A 165 7.42 -3.09 -17.26
CA LYS A 165 7.07 -2.84 -18.68
C LYS A 165 6.08 -1.67 -18.82
N PRO A 166 6.58 -0.42 -18.90
CA PRO A 166 5.74 0.78 -19.02
C PRO A 166 4.83 0.77 -20.25
N SER A 167 5.30 0.24 -21.39
CA SER A 167 4.48 0.12 -22.62
C SER A 167 3.23 -0.75 -22.44
N LYS A 168 3.20 -1.59 -21.40
CA LYS A 168 2.05 -2.45 -21.04
C LYS A 168 1.24 -1.88 -19.86
N ALA A 169 1.43 -0.62 -19.49
CA ALA A 169 0.70 0.04 -18.40
C ALA A 169 -0.81 0.13 -18.67
N TRP A 170 -1.23 0.30 -19.93
CA TRP A 170 -2.64 0.36 -20.32
C TRP A 170 -3.45 -0.87 -19.88
N LYS A 171 -2.79 -2.03 -19.72
CA LYS A 171 -3.46 -3.27 -19.23
C LYS A 171 -3.98 -3.12 -17.80
N ALA A 172 -3.52 -2.14 -17.04
CA ALA A 172 -4.01 -1.86 -15.70
C ALA A 172 -5.52 -1.55 -15.67
N PHE A 173 -6.09 -1.03 -16.76
CA PHE A 173 -7.51 -0.71 -16.86
C PHE A 173 -8.42 -1.92 -17.04
N LEU A 174 -7.89 -3.06 -17.50
CA LEU A 174 -8.69 -4.26 -17.76
C LEU A 174 -9.27 -4.90 -16.48
N GLY A 175 -8.64 -4.64 -15.32
CA GLY A 175 -8.97 -5.27 -14.04
C GLY A 175 -9.96 -4.52 -13.15
N TRP A 176 -10.62 -3.45 -13.63
CA TRP A 176 -11.32 -2.47 -12.78
C TRP A 176 -12.42 -3.03 -11.87
N ARG A 177 -13.09 -4.10 -12.31
CA ARG A 177 -14.13 -4.74 -11.49
C ARG A 177 -13.55 -5.54 -10.32
N ARG A 178 -12.33 -6.08 -10.44
CA ARG A 178 -11.76 -7.04 -9.48
C ARG A 178 -10.57 -6.51 -8.68
N SER A 179 -9.87 -5.49 -9.17
CA SER A 179 -8.62 -5.00 -8.57
C SER A 179 -8.75 -3.57 -8.07
N TRP A 180 -8.45 -3.34 -6.79
CA TRP A 180 -8.35 -2.01 -6.20
C TRP A 180 -7.30 -1.12 -6.88
N LEU A 181 -6.17 -1.68 -7.31
CA LEU A 181 -5.14 -0.95 -8.06
C LEU A 181 -5.70 -0.37 -9.37
N SER A 182 -6.58 -1.11 -10.04
CA SER A 182 -7.20 -0.65 -11.28
C SER A 182 -8.21 0.47 -11.02
N ARG A 183 -8.96 0.37 -9.92
CA ARG A 183 -9.89 1.43 -9.47
C ARG A 183 -9.13 2.70 -9.09
N GLU A 184 -8.02 2.58 -8.39
CA GLU A 184 -7.13 3.70 -8.04
C GLU A 184 -6.68 4.47 -9.29
N ILE A 185 -6.14 3.78 -10.29
CA ILE A 185 -5.66 4.41 -11.54
C ILE A 185 -6.82 5.12 -12.27
N LEU A 186 -8.00 4.50 -12.36
CA LEU A 186 -9.17 5.11 -12.99
C LEU A 186 -9.65 6.35 -12.25
N ILE A 187 -9.77 6.28 -10.92
CA ILE A 187 -10.29 7.37 -10.10
C ILE A 187 -9.31 8.54 -10.09
N PHE A 188 -8.00 8.31 -9.97
CA PHE A 188 -7.02 9.39 -10.08
C PHE A 188 -6.92 9.96 -11.51
N GLY A 189 -7.17 9.16 -12.54
CA GLY A 189 -7.30 9.65 -13.92
C GLY A 189 -8.48 10.62 -14.08
N LEU A 190 -9.66 10.25 -13.56
CA LEU A 190 -10.85 11.12 -13.52
C LEU A 190 -10.62 12.36 -12.65
N TRP A 191 -9.95 12.20 -11.51
CA TRP A 191 -9.56 13.30 -10.63
C TRP A 191 -8.64 14.30 -11.35
N SER A 192 -7.70 13.82 -12.16
CA SER A 192 -6.76 14.67 -12.91
C SER A 192 -7.50 15.60 -13.88
N VAL A 193 -8.50 15.09 -14.59
CA VAL A 193 -9.32 15.91 -15.51
C VAL A 193 -10.17 16.92 -14.72
N THR A 194 -10.88 16.44 -13.70
CA THR A 194 -11.82 17.28 -12.94
C THR A 194 -11.13 18.35 -12.08
N SER A 195 -9.93 18.08 -11.56
CA SER A 195 -9.12 19.04 -10.82
C SER A 195 -8.56 20.15 -11.73
N LEU A 196 -8.14 19.81 -12.96
CA LEU A 196 -7.73 20.81 -13.95
C LEU A 196 -8.91 21.69 -14.38
N THR A 197 -10.10 21.12 -14.56
CA THR A 197 -11.33 21.90 -14.84
C THR A 197 -11.67 22.83 -13.68
N PHE A 198 -11.56 22.35 -12.43
CA PHE A 198 -11.76 23.18 -11.24
C PHE A 198 -10.78 24.35 -11.19
N LEU A 199 -9.49 24.08 -11.39
CA LEU A 199 -8.46 25.11 -11.48
C LEU A 199 -8.77 26.13 -12.58
N PHE A 200 -9.11 25.67 -13.78
CA PHE A 200 -9.47 26.52 -14.91
C PHE A 200 -10.64 27.46 -14.57
N PHE A 201 -11.73 26.94 -14.01
CA PHE A 201 -12.88 27.77 -13.62
C PHE A 201 -12.52 28.81 -12.56
N THR A 202 -11.62 28.48 -11.63
CA THR A 202 -11.18 29.43 -10.59
C THR A 202 -10.31 30.55 -11.17
N PHE A 203 -9.43 30.26 -12.13
CA PHE A 203 -8.57 31.26 -12.80
C PHE A 203 -9.35 32.14 -13.77
N SER A 204 -10.28 31.55 -14.54
CA SER A 204 -11.06 32.27 -15.54
C SER A 204 -12.24 33.06 -14.94
N GLY A 205 -12.46 33.00 -13.62
CA GLY A 205 -13.56 33.73 -12.97
C GLY A 205 -14.94 33.26 -13.44
N PHE A 206 -15.11 31.95 -13.69
CA PHE A 206 -16.40 31.40 -14.10
C PHE A 206 -17.45 31.57 -13.00
N ALA A 207 -18.74 31.46 -13.37
CA ALA A 207 -19.84 31.57 -12.42
C ALA A 207 -19.65 30.61 -11.22
N ASN A 208 -19.92 31.11 -10.01
CA ASN A 208 -19.72 30.38 -8.74
C ASN A 208 -20.32 28.97 -8.75
N LYS A 209 -21.46 28.77 -9.43
CA LYS A 209 -22.09 27.45 -9.62
C LYS A 209 -21.12 26.42 -10.21
N TRP A 210 -20.38 26.78 -11.25
CA TRP A 210 -19.46 25.86 -11.93
C TRP A 210 -18.19 25.58 -11.13
N ILE A 211 -17.68 26.60 -10.41
CA ILE A 211 -16.58 26.42 -9.45
C ILE A 211 -16.99 25.43 -8.36
N THR A 212 -18.18 25.60 -7.78
CA THR A 212 -18.69 24.70 -6.74
C THR A 212 -18.90 23.27 -7.25
N ILE A 213 -19.50 23.10 -8.43
CA ILE A 213 -19.75 21.76 -9.02
C ILE A 213 -18.42 21.04 -9.31
N SER A 214 -17.49 21.72 -9.99
CA SER A 214 -16.20 21.14 -10.35
C SER A 214 -15.34 20.81 -9.11
N GLY A 215 -15.32 21.71 -8.12
CA GLY A 215 -14.64 21.49 -6.84
C GLY A 215 -15.23 20.34 -6.02
N ALA A 216 -16.56 20.20 -6.01
CA ALA A 216 -17.24 19.09 -5.33
C ALA A 216 -16.91 17.74 -5.98
N ILE A 217 -16.96 17.66 -7.32
CA ILE A 217 -16.62 16.45 -8.06
C ILE A 217 -15.15 16.10 -7.86
N SER A 218 -14.24 17.08 -7.97
CA SER A 218 -12.81 16.87 -7.76
C SER A 218 -12.52 16.40 -6.32
N SER A 219 -13.14 17.01 -5.31
CA SER A 219 -12.97 16.63 -3.91
C SER A 219 -13.48 15.20 -3.64
N LEU A 220 -14.65 14.85 -4.16
CA LEU A 220 -15.22 13.50 -4.03
C LEU A 220 -14.31 12.45 -4.68
N LEU A 221 -13.86 12.69 -5.91
CA LEU A 221 -12.94 11.77 -6.61
C LEU A 221 -11.59 11.67 -5.89
N GLY A 222 -11.09 12.75 -5.29
CA GLY A 222 -9.86 12.74 -4.52
C GLY A 222 -9.96 11.83 -3.29
N ILE A 223 -11.05 11.95 -2.54
CA ILE A 223 -11.34 11.10 -1.38
C ILE A 223 -11.48 9.63 -1.81
N LEU A 224 -12.22 9.36 -2.90
CA LEU A 224 -12.38 8.01 -3.44
C LEU A 224 -11.06 7.43 -3.98
N GLY A 225 -10.17 8.27 -4.50
CA GLY A 225 -8.84 7.89 -4.96
C GLY A 225 -7.97 7.44 -3.80
N ILE A 226 -7.90 8.24 -2.73
CA ILE A 226 -7.18 7.87 -1.50
C ILE A 226 -7.78 6.63 -0.85
N TYR A 227 -9.11 6.52 -0.81
CA TYR A 227 -9.78 5.32 -0.32
C TYR A 227 -9.39 4.09 -1.14
N SER A 228 -9.29 4.22 -2.46
CA SER A 228 -8.80 3.14 -3.33
C SER A 228 -7.36 2.77 -3.01
N SER A 229 -6.47 3.75 -2.78
CA SER A 229 -5.10 3.51 -2.31
C SER A 229 -5.07 2.80 -0.95
N VAL A 230 -5.96 3.15 -0.02
CA VAL A 230 -6.08 2.45 1.28
C VAL A 230 -6.45 0.98 1.04
N MET A 231 -7.43 0.72 0.17
CA MET A 231 -7.89 -0.64 -0.12
C MET A 231 -6.86 -1.49 -0.85
N VAL A 232 -5.99 -0.90 -1.67
CA VAL A 232 -4.85 -1.61 -2.28
C VAL A 232 -3.98 -2.31 -1.24
N TYR A 233 -3.80 -1.71 -0.06
CA TYR A 233 -3.00 -2.28 1.02
C TYR A 233 -3.85 -3.05 2.05
N ALA A 234 -5.03 -2.55 2.39
CA ALA A 234 -5.92 -3.18 3.37
C ALA A 234 -6.45 -4.56 2.93
N ASP A 235 -6.52 -4.78 1.62
CA ASP A 235 -6.91 -6.05 1.01
C ASP A 235 -5.73 -7.06 0.96
N THR A 236 -4.51 -6.64 1.32
CA THR A 236 -3.38 -7.56 1.50
C THR A 236 -3.40 -8.16 2.91
N PRO A 237 -2.97 -9.42 3.08
CA PRO A 237 -2.98 -10.09 4.37
C PRO A 237 -1.75 -9.70 5.23
N ARG A 238 -1.50 -8.39 5.36
CA ARG A 238 -0.38 -7.81 6.10
C ARG A 238 -0.93 -7.15 7.39
N PRO A 239 -0.56 -7.60 8.59
CA PRO A 239 -1.14 -7.08 9.83
C PRO A 239 -1.00 -5.56 10.02
N SER A 240 0.16 -5.01 9.63
CA SER A 240 0.45 -3.57 9.70
C SER A 240 -0.31 -2.73 8.67
N TRP A 241 -0.94 -3.35 7.67
CA TRP A 241 -1.70 -2.66 6.63
C TRP A 241 -3.21 -2.84 6.78
N ASN A 242 -3.70 -3.25 7.95
CA ASN A 242 -5.13 -3.38 8.20
C ASN A 242 -5.91 -2.09 7.88
N PHE A 243 -7.19 -2.24 7.54
CA PHE A 243 -8.04 -1.15 7.07
C PHE A 243 -8.02 0.08 8.00
N LYS A 244 -8.23 -0.12 9.31
CA LYS A 244 -8.32 0.99 10.28
C LYS A 244 -7.03 1.80 10.31
N LEU A 245 -5.90 1.11 10.42
CA LEU A 245 -4.58 1.74 10.54
C LEU A 245 -4.16 2.44 9.25
N THR A 246 -4.34 1.78 8.10
CA THR A 246 -4.01 2.33 6.78
C THR A 246 -4.90 3.53 6.46
N CYS A 247 -6.21 3.45 6.74
CA CYS A 247 -7.15 4.55 6.54
C CYS A 247 -6.75 5.77 7.37
N LEU A 248 -6.57 5.61 8.69
CA LEU A 248 -6.16 6.71 9.57
C LEU A 248 -4.83 7.30 9.12
N ARG A 249 -3.86 6.46 8.71
CA ARG A 249 -2.54 6.92 8.28
C ARG A 249 -2.58 7.68 6.95
N PHE A 250 -3.44 7.31 6.00
CA PHE A 250 -3.50 7.97 4.68
C PHE A 250 -4.29 9.27 4.75
N PHE A 251 -5.43 9.25 5.46
CA PHE A 251 -6.24 10.46 5.63
C PHE A 251 -5.61 11.47 6.59
N SER A 252 -4.83 11.04 7.60
CA SER A 252 -4.06 11.98 8.43
C SER A 252 -2.96 12.69 7.66
N THR A 253 -2.23 12.02 6.76
CA THR A 253 -1.29 12.68 5.84
C THR A 253 -2.01 13.68 4.94
N THR A 254 -3.15 13.25 4.36
CA THR A 254 -3.96 14.08 3.44
C THR A 254 -4.45 15.35 4.12
N LEU A 255 -5.07 15.23 5.29
CA LEU A 255 -5.57 16.37 6.06
C LEU A 255 -4.43 17.20 6.67
N GLY A 256 -3.38 16.54 7.20
CA GLY A 256 -2.25 17.22 7.82
C GLY A 256 -1.51 18.13 6.84
N VAL A 257 -1.17 17.61 5.66
CA VAL A 257 -0.53 18.43 4.62
C VAL A 257 -1.52 19.46 4.07
N GLY A 258 -2.76 19.06 3.75
CA GLY A 258 -3.76 19.98 3.19
C GLY A 258 -4.04 21.19 4.08
N ILE A 259 -4.25 20.97 5.39
CA ILE A 259 -4.57 22.03 6.35
C ILE A 259 -3.33 22.88 6.64
N ALA A 260 -2.13 22.28 6.71
CA ALA A 260 -0.90 23.02 6.94
C ALA A 260 -0.57 24.01 5.80
N PHE A 261 -0.89 23.67 4.56
CA PHE A 261 -0.71 24.54 3.39
C PHE A 261 -1.81 25.60 3.20
N SER A 262 -3.00 25.41 3.80
CA SER A 262 -4.18 26.26 3.54
C SER A 262 -4.36 27.46 4.49
N GLY A 263 -3.53 27.54 5.55
CA GLY A 263 -3.55 28.63 6.53
C GLY A 263 -4.38 28.35 7.79
N TRP A 264 -4.98 27.17 7.95
CA TRP A 264 -5.70 26.74 9.18
C TRP A 264 -4.78 25.97 10.14
N PHE A 265 -3.62 26.56 10.44
CA PHE A 265 -2.45 25.87 10.97
C PHE A 265 -2.66 25.17 12.32
N PHE A 266 -3.37 25.76 13.27
CA PHE A 266 -3.63 25.09 14.55
C PHE A 266 -4.49 23.82 14.39
N LEU A 267 -5.36 23.79 13.38
CA LEU A 267 -6.17 22.61 13.08
C LEU A 267 -5.31 21.48 12.46
N ALA A 268 -4.19 21.82 11.82
CA ALA A 268 -3.26 20.83 11.23
C ALA A 268 -2.57 19.98 12.31
N ALA A 269 -2.44 20.49 13.54
CA ALA A 269 -1.83 19.75 14.64
C ALA A 269 -2.53 18.40 14.88
N ILE A 270 -3.87 18.36 14.79
CA ILE A 270 -4.67 17.16 15.07
C ILE A 270 -4.28 15.99 14.14
N PRO A 271 -4.40 16.09 12.81
CA PRO A 271 -3.97 15.00 11.92
C PRO A 271 -2.46 14.72 11.98
N MET A 272 -1.60 15.71 12.24
CA MET A 272 -0.16 15.48 12.42
C MET A 272 0.14 14.61 13.65
N PHE A 273 -0.53 14.90 14.79
CA PHE A 273 -0.43 14.08 16.00
C PHE A 273 -1.00 12.67 15.79
N ILE A 274 -2.10 12.53 15.06
CA ILE A 274 -2.66 11.21 14.71
C ILE A 274 -1.64 10.40 13.91
N SER A 275 -1.04 11.00 12.88
CA SER A 275 -0.02 10.35 12.03
C SER A 275 1.18 9.87 12.85
N LEU A 276 1.69 10.73 13.75
CA LEU A 276 2.80 10.38 14.65
C LEU A 276 2.42 9.27 15.65
N SER A 277 1.22 9.36 16.24
CA SER A 277 0.73 8.39 17.24
C SER A 277 0.63 6.98 16.67
N ILE A 278 0.22 6.86 15.40
CA ILE A 278 0.17 5.58 14.68
C ILE A 278 1.54 4.91 14.63
N ASP A 279 2.59 5.66 14.27
CA ASP A 279 3.96 5.12 14.20
C ASP A 279 4.47 4.69 15.58
N ILE A 280 4.15 5.45 16.64
CA ILE A 280 4.50 5.08 18.01
C ILE A 280 3.77 3.81 18.47
N ILE A 281 2.49 3.66 18.15
CA ILE A 281 1.69 2.47 18.50
C ILE A 281 2.23 1.22 17.81
N ILE A 282 2.56 1.30 16.51
CA ILE A 282 3.16 0.18 15.76
C ILE A 282 4.54 -0.16 16.35
N MET A 283 5.38 0.86 16.59
CA MET A 283 6.72 0.69 17.14
C MET A 283 6.71 0.04 18.54
N ALA A 284 5.76 0.42 19.40
CA ALA A 284 5.58 -0.17 20.72
C ALA A 284 5.22 -1.66 20.65
N GLY A 285 4.56 -2.10 19.57
CA GLY A 285 4.23 -3.50 19.35
C GLY A 285 3.26 -4.09 20.39
N LYS A 286 2.45 -3.24 21.04
CA LYS A 286 1.48 -3.68 22.07
C LYS A 286 0.30 -4.49 21.49
N ASN A 287 0.02 -4.33 20.20
CA ASN A 287 -0.99 -5.14 19.51
C ASN A 287 -0.34 -6.43 18.99
N SER A 288 -0.89 -7.59 19.33
CA SER A 288 -0.38 -8.93 18.95
C SER A 288 -0.10 -9.04 17.45
N ASN A 289 -0.91 -8.35 16.65
CA ASN A 289 -0.83 -8.36 15.20
C ASN A 289 0.38 -7.58 14.64
N CYS A 290 0.98 -6.62 15.35
CA CYS A 290 2.05 -5.75 14.82
C CYS A 290 3.41 -5.93 15.52
N ILE A 291 3.60 -7.02 16.28
CA ILE A 291 4.83 -7.24 17.06
C ILE A 291 6.08 -7.22 16.18
N ASN A 292 6.07 -7.93 15.05
CA ASN A 292 7.23 -8.03 14.15
C ASN A 292 7.54 -6.69 13.48
N SER A 293 6.53 -5.95 13.04
CA SER A 293 6.68 -4.58 12.54
C SER A 293 7.33 -3.66 13.59
N GLY A 294 6.88 -3.72 14.83
CA GLY A 294 7.46 -2.94 15.93
C GLY A 294 8.91 -3.34 16.27
N ARG A 295 9.25 -4.63 16.14
CA ARG A 295 10.64 -5.10 16.29
C ARG A 295 11.53 -4.63 15.13
N LEU A 296 11.02 -4.66 13.89
CA LEU A 296 11.73 -4.09 12.73
C LEU A 296 12.02 -2.60 12.92
N MET A 297 11.03 -1.83 13.38
CA MET A 297 11.17 -0.39 13.64
C MET A 297 12.16 -0.05 14.76
N ARG A 298 12.30 -0.92 15.78
CA ARG A 298 13.22 -0.71 16.91
C ARG A 298 14.63 -1.26 16.68
N GLY A 299 14.78 -2.26 15.80
CA GLY A 299 16.05 -2.88 15.46
C GLY A 299 16.55 -2.39 14.10
N PRO A 300 16.40 -3.19 13.02
CA PRO A 300 17.02 -2.90 11.73
C PRO A 300 16.63 -1.56 11.09
N LEU A 301 15.45 -1.01 11.39
CA LEU A 301 14.95 0.27 10.86
C LEU A 301 15.04 1.42 11.88
N LYS A 302 15.76 1.26 13.00
CA LYS A 302 15.83 2.25 14.08
C LYS A 302 16.17 3.66 13.59
N ASN A 303 17.18 3.79 12.74
CA ASN A 303 17.61 5.10 12.24
C ASN A 303 16.49 5.80 11.46
N LEU A 304 15.76 5.05 10.63
CA LEU A 304 14.63 5.58 9.87
C LEU A 304 13.46 5.97 10.79
N SER A 305 13.18 5.16 11.81
CA SER A 305 12.17 5.47 12.85
C SER A 305 12.51 6.76 13.61
N VAL A 306 13.78 6.94 13.99
CA VAL A 306 14.25 8.14 14.70
C VAL A 306 14.12 9.38 13.82
N ILE A 307 14.53 9.30 12.54
CA ILE A 307 14.40 10.42 11.59
C ILE A 307 12.92 10.79 11.42
N ARG A 308 12.05 9.82 11.17
CA ARG A 308 10.60 10.02 11.05
C ARG A 308 10.01 10.71 12.29
N ILE A 309 10.25 10.17 13.48
CA ILE A 309 9.69 10.71 14.72
C ILE A 309 10.22 12.12 15.00
N SER A 310 11.54 12.33 14.85
CA SER A 310 12.17 13.63 15.15
C SER A 310 11.65 14.71 14.20
N THR A 311 11.63 14.44 12.88
CA THR A 311 11.08 15.36 11.88
C THR A 311 9.60 15.69 12.11
N ALA A 312 8.78 14.72 12.53
CA ALA A 312 7.37 14.94 12.83
C ALA A 312 7.18 15.84 14.06
N ILE A 313 7.93 15.61 15.14
CA ILE A 313 7.89 16.44 16.35
C ILE A 313 8.32 17.87 16.03
N ILE A 314 9.42 18.04 15.29
CA ILE A 314 9.90 19.37 14.87
C ILE A 314 8.86 20.04 13.99
N ALA A 315 8.23 19.34 13.05
CA ALA A 315 7.17 19.91 12.21
C ALA A 315 5.98 20.41 13.04
N ILE A 316 5.51 19.61 14.01
CA ILE A 316 4.43 20.01 14.91
C ILE A 316 4.83 21.25 15.74
N ALA A 317 6.05 21.29 16.28
CA ALA A 317 6.53 22.43 17.04
C ALA A 317 6.65 23.70 16.17
N LEU A 318 7.04 23.56 14.90
CA LEU A 318 7.16 24.65 13.94
C LEU A 318 5.81 25.30 13.58
N LEU A 319 4.67 24.66 13.85
CA LEU A 319 3.35 25.27 13.63
C LEU A 319 3.20 26.62 14.35
N ALA A 320 3.88 26.80 15.49
CA ALA A 320 3.85 28.04 16.25
C ALA A 320 4.70 29.18 15.65
N PHE A 321 5.67 28.84 14.79
CA PHE A 321 6.68 29.79 14.28
C PHE A 321 6.56 30.05 12.78
N SER A 322 6.39 28.99 11.98
CA SER A 322 6.29 29.08 10.52
C SER A 322 5.46 27.93 9.97
N THR A 323 4.29 28.28 9.43
CA THR A 323 3.33 27.33 8.86
C THR A 323 3.89 26.63 7.63
N ILE A 324 4.58 27.37 6.76
CA ILE A 324 5.19 26.83 5.53
C ILE A 324 6.33 25.87 5.90
N ALA A 325 7.21 26.25 6.83
CA ALA A 325 8.30 25.38 7.26
C ALA A 325 7.77 24.10 7.94
N SER A 326 6.74 24.23 8.77
CA SER A 326 6.01 23.09 9.35
C SER A 326 5.44 22.18 8.26
N ALA A 327 4.73 22.72 7.28
CA ALA A 327 4.08 21.95 6.23
C ALA A 327 5.09 21.18 5.36
N VAL A 328 6.19 21.83 4.97
CA VAL A 328 7.28 21.21 4.20
C VAL A 328 7.97 20.13 5.02
N LEU A 329 8.30 20.40 6.28
CA LEU A 329 8.97 19.41 7.13
C LEU A 329 8.05 18.22 7.46
N PHE A 330 6.75 18.47 7.66
CA PHE A 330 5.76 17.41 7.83
C PHE A 330 5.66 16.56 6.58
N PHE A 331 5.59 17.17 5.40
CA PHE A 331 5.59 16.44 4.12
C PHE A 331 6.82 15.53 3.98
N VAL A 332 8.02 16.05 4.28
CA VAL A 332 9.27 15.25 4.29
C VAL A 332 9.19 14.12 5.33
N SER A 333 8.65 14.41 6.51
CA SER A 333 8.43 13.39 7.55
C SER A 333 7.50 12.28 7.06
N GLU A 334 6.45 12.60 6.32
CA GLU A 334 5.51 11.63 5.77
C GLU A 334 6.15 10.75 4.68
N ILE A 335 7.14 11.24 3.92
CA ILE A 335 7.94 10.40 3.02
C ILE A 335 8.68 9.30 3.81
N PHE A 336 9.35 9.66 4.91
CA PHE A 336 10.01 8.67 5.78
C PHE A 336 8.99 7.72 6.43
N GLY A 337 7.82 8.25 6.80
CA GLY A 337 6.69 7.45 7.28
C GLY A 337 6.25 6.40 6.25
N ARG A 338 6.14 6.78 4.97
CA ARG A 338 5.80 5.84 3.88
C ARG A 338 6.92 4.84 3.62
N SER A 339 8.19 5.20 3.81
CA SER A 339 9.29 4.23 3.76
C SER A 339 9.17 3.18 4.87
N LEU A 340 8.85 3.59 6.11
CA LEU A 340 8.59 2.67 7.21
C LEU A 340 7.38 1.79 6.92
N PHE A 341 6.28 2.37 6.43
CA PHE A 341 5.07 1.63 6.07
C PHE A 341 5.36 0.41 5.17
N PHE A 342 6.25 0.55 4.18
CA PHE A 342 6.66 -0.58 3.34
C PHE A 342 7.65 -1.51 4.03
N ARG A 343 8.76 -0.97 4.55
CA ARG A 343 9.90 -1.77 5.04
C ARG A 343 9.63 -2.50 6.34
N SER A 344 8.68 -2.01 7.15
CA SER A 344 8.25 -2.65 8.40
C SER A 344 7.06 -3.60 8.20
N SER A 345 6.58 -3.79 6.97
CA SER A 345 5.54 -4.79 6.72
C SER A 345 6.12 -6.19 6.89
N ASP A 346 5.53 -6.96 7.81
CA ASP A 346 5.97 -8.34 8.05
C ASP A 346 5.52 -9.22 6.88
N GLU A 347 6.45 -9.99 6.32
CA GLU A 347 6.19 -10.96 5.25
C GLU A 347 5.63 -12.23 5.88
N PRO A 348 4.48 -12.77 5.41
CA PRO A 348 4.04 -14.07 5.87
C PRO A 348 5.12 -15.11 5.54
N LYS A 349 5.49 -15.89 6.55
CA LYS A 349 6.69 -16.71 6.53
C LYS A 349 6.37 -18.09 5.98
N MET A 350 7.17 -18.55 5.01
CA MET A 350 7.11 -19.96 4.63
C MET A 350 7.72 -20.81 5.75
N PRO A 351 7.16 -21.98 6.06
CA PRO A 351 7.72 -22.81 7.11
C PRO A 351 9.06 -23.39 6.70
N GLY A 352 9.84 -23.71 7.72
CA GLY A 352 10.97 -24.61 7.58
C GLY A 352 11.42 -25.08 8.96
N LEU A 353 11.92 -26.30 8.98
CA LEU A 353 12.56 -26.99 10.08
C LEU A 353 11.85 -27.03 11.45
N ILE A 354 11.42 -28.26 11.75
CA ILE A 354 11.19 -28.82 13.07
C ILE A 354 12.45 -28.54 13.91
N ASN A 355 12.33 -27.81 15.01
CA ASN A 355 13.38 -27.78 16.03
C ASN A 355 13.60 -29.22 16.50
N SER A 356 14.77 -29.78 16.18
CA SER A 356 15.23 -31.07 16.72
C SER A 356 15.65 -30.92 18.17
#